data_AF-A0A7T3T2F2-F1
#
_entry.id   AF-A0A7T3T2F2-F1
#
_cell.length_a   1.000
_cell.length_b   1.000
_cell.length_c   1.000
_cell.angle_alpha   90.00
_cell.angle_beta   90.00
_cell.angle_gamma   90.00
#
_symmetry.space_group_name_H-M   'P 1'
#
loop_
_entity.id
_entity.type
_entity.pdbx_description
1 polymer ?
#
loop_
_entity_poly.entity_id
_entity_poly.type
_entity_poly.pdbx_seq_one_letter_code
_entity_poly.pdbx_strand_id
1 'polypeptide(L)'
;MKRLLKVIALVFATLLFVGCQPQIPSPPQTTSQTSQTSQISQTSQTASNSKIIDINDLVNTDYFNRHALEHIFYGTINRKRQATGYHHEGIAPDAKIIQSTRSKNDRHGVYRAKVRVEGINKKAMSSFFPEQWTAQQVVDAINEAYESREHVSGNIYEGTFDGITIQMYLTDNDKIISAFPIYER
;
A
#
# COMPACT_ATOMS: atom_id res chain seq x y z
N MET A 1 17.34 -19.31 43.89
CA MET A 1 18.17 -18.47 44.79
C MET A 1 17.58 -17.07 44.79
N LYS A 2 17.30 -16.58 45.99
CA LYS A 2 16.51 -15.38 46.31
C LYS A 2 17.31 -14.09 46.05
N ARG A 3 16.56 -12.97 45.93
CA ARG A 3 16.89 -11.53 46.15
C ARG A 3 16.93 -10.73 44.82
N LEU A 4 16.34 -9.54 44.69
CA LEU A 4 15.82 -8.61 45.69
C LEU A 4 14.75 -7.70 45.05
N LEU A 5 13.58 -7.65 45.70
CA LEU A 5 12.49 -6.70 45.46
C LEU A 5 12.94 -5.31 45.91
N LYS A 6 12.81 -4.27 45.07
CA LYS A 6 12.90 -2.87 45.51
C LYS A 6 11.49 -2.29 45.60
N VAL A 7 11.19 -1.77 46.77
CA VAL A 7 9.88 -1.34 47.28
C VAL A 7 9.88 0.19 47.37
N ILE A 8 8.86 0.79 46.75
CA ILE A 8 8.05 1.95 47.17
C ILE A 8 8.72 3.30 47.47
N ALA A 9 8.24 4.34 46.78
CA ALA A 9 7.81 5.59 47.43
C ALA A 9 6.65 6.20 46.62
N LEU A 10 5.44 6.00 47.13
CA LEU A 10 4.20 6.62 46.69
C LEU A 10 4.11 7.99 47.39
N VAL A 11 4.22 9.08 46.65
CA VAL A 11 4.00 10.43 47.19
C VAL A 11 2.60 10.89 46.80
N PHE A 12 1.66 10.73 47.73
CA PHE A 12 0.35 11.37 47.69
C PHE A 12 0.51 12.82 48.15
N ALA A 13 0.55 13.76 47.22
CA ALA A 13 0.34 15.17 47.49
C ALA A 13 -1.11 15.53 47.13
N THR A 14 -1.96 15.61 48.14
CA THR A 14 -3.28 16.24 48.03
C THR A 14 -3.10 17.73 48.30
N LEU A 15 -3.36 18.56 47.30
CA LEU A 15 -3.57 19.99 47.48
C LEU A 15 -4.88 20.38 46.80
N LEU A 16 -5.79 20.90 47.61
CA LEU A 16 -7.15 21.29 47.25
C LEU A 16 -7.21 22.72 46.69
N PHE A 17 -8.04 22.87 45.66
CA PHE A 17 -8.73 24.06 45.13
C PHE A 17 -7.92 25.28 44.69
N VAL A 18 -8.05 25.66 43.40
CA VAL A 18 -8.90 26.79 42.96
C VAL A 18 -9.32 26.53 41.51
N GLY A 19 -10.62 26.67 41.23
CA GLY A 19 -11.20 26.46 39.92
C GLY A 19 -10.88 27.57 38.92
N CYS A 20 -10.69 27.17 37.66
CA CYS A 20 -10.92 28.02 36.52
C CYS A 20 -11.63 27.14 35.48
N GLN A 21 -12.91 27.41 35.27
CA GLN A 21 -13.80 26.66 34.40
C GLN A 21 -13.65 27.22 32.98
N PRO A 22 -13.10 26.48 31.99
CA PRO A 22 -13.06 26.94 30.62
C PRO A 22 -14.48 26.98 30.04
N GLN A 23 -14.89 28.16 29.59
CA GLN A 23 -16.19 28.41 28.98
C GLN A 23 -16.30 27.66 27.65
N ILE A 24 -17.35 26.84 27.54
CA ILE A 24 -17.76 26.17 26.30
C ILE A 24 -18.32 27.27 25.36
N PRO A 25 -17.79 27.45 24.15
CA PRO A 25 -18.37 28.37 23.20
C PRO A 25 -19.70 27.82 22.65
N SER A 26 -20.76 28.62 22.79
CA SER A 26 -22.09 28.35 22.22
C SER A 26 -22.05 28.36 20.68
N PRO A 27 -22.89 27.53 20.01
CA PRO A 27 -22.95 27.49 18.55
C PRO A 27 -23.57 28.77 17.96
N PRO A 28 -23.03 29.32 16.87
CA PRO A 28 -23.59 30.51 16.24
C PRO A 28 -24.86 30.20 15.45
N GLN A 29 -25.89 31.02 15.67
CA GLN A 29 -27.15 30.99 14.94
C GLN A 29 -27.00 31.61 13.54
N THR A 30 -27.67 30.98 12.58
CA THR A 30 -27.84 31.42 11.19
C THR A 30 -28.70 32.69 11.12
N THR A 31 -28.23 33.71 10.39
CA THR A 31 -29.13 34.69 9.74
C THR A 31 -28.58 35.03 8.36
N SER A 32 -29.43 34.88 7.36
CA SER A 32 -29.17 35.16 5.94
C SER A 32 -29.20 36.66 5.63
N GLN A 33 -28.31 37.13 4.76
CA GLN A 33 -28.65 38.11 3.70
C GLN A 33 -27.54 38.22 2.63
N THR A 34 -28.01 38.36 1.41
CA THR A 34 -27.36 38.20 0.09
C THR A 34 -26.68 39.49 -0.40
N SER A 35 -25.56 39.35 -1.14
CA SER A 35 -25.35 39.81 -2.54
C SER A 35 -24.09 40.66 -2.86
N GLN A 36 -23.44 40.21 -3.95
CA GLN A 36 -22.56 40.90 -4.93
C GLN A 36 -21.02 40.75 -4.86
N THR A 37 -20.55 39.72 -5.59
CA THR A 37 -19.60 39.76 -6.74
C THR A 37 -18.30 40.57 -6.67
N SER A 38 -17.18 39.84 -6.76
CA SER A 38 -16.09 40.10 -7.73
C SER A 38 -15.32 38.81 -7.96
N GLN A 39 -15.29 38.37 -9.22
CA GLN A 39 -14.62 37.16 -9.67
C GLN A 39 -13.09 37.35 -9.67
N ILE A 40 -12.32 36.31 -9.36
CA ILE A 40 -11.08 35.91 -10.06
C ILE A 40 -10.79 34.42 -9.75
N SER A 41 -10.84 33.65 -10.83
CA SER A 41 -10.07 32.45 -11.21
C SER A 41 -10.08 31.17 -10.36
N GLN A 42 -10.73 30.20 -10.99
CA GLN A 42 -10.81 28.77 -10.72
C GLN A 42 -9.44 28.08 -10.77
N THR A 43 -9.20 27.18 -9.80
CA THR A 43 -8.65 25.83 -10.03
C THR A 43 -9.12 24.91 -8.90
N SER A 44 -10.40 24.57 -8.91
CA SER A 44 -10.90 23.39 -8.21
C SER A 44 -10.89 22.23 -9.20
N GLN A 45 -9.78 21.49 -9.27
CA GLN A 45 -9.82 20.15 -9.84
C GLN A 45 -10.25 19.19 -8.73
N THR A 46 -11.55 19.05 -8.63
CA THR A 46 -12.23 17.92 -7.99
C THR A 46 -11.64 16.64 -8.56
N ALA A 47 -10.96 15.86 -7.72
CA ALA A 47 -10.47 14.53 -8.04
C ALA A 47 -11.63 13.70 -8.62
N SER A 48 -11.56 13.45 -9.92
CA SER A 48 -12.49 12.57 -10.60
C SER A 48 -12.36 11.19 -9.98
N ASN A 49 -13.46 10.67 -9.48
CA ASN A 49 -13.67 9.27 -9.11
C ASN A 49 -13.69 8.38 -10.38
N SER A 50 -12.75 8.60 -11.30
CA SER A 50 -12.53 7.75 -12.46
C SER A 50 -11.91 6.47 -11.95
N LYS A 51 -12.68 5.39 -12.03
CA LYS A 51 -12.19 4.03 -11.80
C LYS A 51 -10.88 3.87 -12.60
N ILE A 52 -9.77 3.72 -11.90
CA ILE A 52 -8.47 3.39 -12.52
C ILE A 52 -8.64 1.99 -13.13
N ILE A 53 -8.65 1.93 -14.47
CA ILE A 53 -8.79 0.68 -15.22
C ILE A 53 -7.49 0.33 -15.94
N ASP A 54 -6.59 1.31 -16.13
CA ASP A 54 -5.33 1.17 -16.85
C ASP A 54 -4.14 1.56 -15.96
N ILE A 55 -3.01 0.87 -16.12
CA ILE A 55 -1.73 1.21 -15.46
C ILE A 55 -1.25 2.63 -15.78
N ASN A 56 -1.65 3.20 -16.92
CA ASN A 56 -1.25 4.56 -17.33
C ASN A 56 -1.91 5.65 -16.48
N ASP A 57 -2.99 5.34 -15.77
CA ASP A 57 -3.68 6.28 -14.89
C ASP A 57 -3.10 6.28 -13.46
N LEU A 58 -2.13 5.40 -13.16
CA LEU A 58 -1.50 5.30 -11.85
C LEU A 58 -0.57 6.50 -11.59
N VAL A 59 -0.66 7.04 -10.37
CA VAL A 59 0.15 8.19 -9.92
C VAL A 59 1.18 7.77 -8.89
N ASN A 60 2.15 8.66 -8.61
CA ASN A 60 3.26 8.42 -7.68
C ASN A 60 4.13 7.21 -8.09
N THR A 61 4.42 7.11 -9.39
CA THR A 61 5.13 5.95 -9.96
C THR A 61 6.63 6.23 -10.17
N ASP A 62 7.17 7.30 -9.58
CA ASP A 62 8.56 7.71 -9.78
C ASP A 62 9.59 6.68 -9.31
N TYR A 63 9.29 5.87 -8.29
CA TYR A 63 10.19 4.79 -7.85
C TYR A 63 10.22 3.59 -8.78
N PHE A 64 9.27 3.48 -9.71
CA PHE A 64 9.11 2.34 -10.57
C PHE A 64 9.97 2.49 -11.83
N ASN A 65 10.66 1.43 -12.20
CA ASN A 65 11.21 1.31 -13.55
C ASN A 65 10.04 1.30 -14.56
N ARG A 66 10.29 1.77 -15.78
CA ARG A 66 9.29 1.83 -16.88
C ARG A 66 8.52 0.53 -17.15
N HIS A 67 9.05 -0.64 -16.77
CA HIS A 67 8.39 -1.95 -16.96
C HIS A 67 7.79 -2.56 -15.69
N ALA A 68 7.97 -1.90 -14.53
CA ALA A 68 7.64 -2.51 -13.26
C ALA A 68 6.13 -2.61 -13.02
N LEU A 69 5.37 -1.56 -13.36
CA LEU A 69 3.91 -1.58 -13.21
C LEU A 69 3.28 -2.66 -14.10
N GLU A 70 3.72 -2.76 -15.36
CA GLU A 70 3.32 -3.84 -16.28
C GLU A 70 3.63 -5.22 -15.67
N HIS A 71 4.84 -5.41 -15.14
CA HIS A 71 5.22 -6.66 -14.49
C HIS A 71 4.39 -6.99 -13.24
N ILE A 72 4.09 -6.00 -12.40
CA ILE A 72 3.32 -6.17 -11.16
C ILE A 72 1.85 -6.46 -11.48
N PHE A 73 1.22 -5.67 -12.36
CA PHE A 73 -0.23 -5.75 -12.58
C PHE A 73 -0.62 -6.68 -13.71
N TYR A 74 0.12 -6.73 -14.82
CA TYR A 74 -0.24 -7.53 -15.99
C TYR A 74 0.57 -8.83 -16.08
N GLY A 75 1.74 -8.86 -15.44
CA GLY A 75 2.72 -9.91 -15.69
C GLY A 75 3.37 -9.74 -17.06
N THR A 76 4.52 -10.36 -17.26
CA THR A 76 5.29 -10.21 -18.51
C THR A 76 5.90 -11.52 -18.98
N ILE A 77 6.15 -11.63 -20.29
CA ILE A 77 6.92 -12.72 -20.89
C ILE A 77 8.39 -12.31 -21.01
N ASN A 78 9.27 -13.01 -20.29
CA ASN A 78 10.69 -12.71 -20.32
C ASN A 78 11.38 -13.18 -21.61
N ARG A 79 12.65 -12.80 -21.82
CA ARG A 79 13.46 -13.17 -23.00
C ARG A 79 13.60 -14.69 -23.22
N LYS A 80 13.38 -15.50 -22.18
CA LYS A 80 13.38 -16.97 -22.24
C LYS A 80 11.99 -17.54 -22.52
N ARG A 81 11.02 -16.71 -22.93
CA ARG A 81 9.61 -17.04 -23.21
C ARG A 81 8.89 -17.64 -22.00
N GLN A 82 9.20 -17.15 -20.79
CA GLN A 82 8.55 -17.58 -19.56
C GLN A 82 7.70 -16.46 -18.99
N ALA A 83 6.49 -16.79 -18.56
CA ALA A 83 5.64 -15.89 -17.80
C ALA A 83 6.29 -15.54 -16.44
N THR A 84 6.22 -14.27 -16.06
CA THR A 84 6.74 -13.70 -14.81
C THR A 84 5.79 -12.63 -14.28
N GLY A 85 5.98 -12.19 -13.03
CA GLY A 85 5.15 -11.13 -12.45
C GLY A 85 3.73 -11.57 -12.14
N TYR A 86 2.79 -10.62 -12.27
CA TYR A 86 1.36 -10.70 -11.94
C TYR A 86 1.10 -10.96 -10.45
N HIS A 87 1.00 -9.86 -9.70
CA HIS A 87 1.00 -9.79 -8.24
C HIS A 87 -0.22 -9.06 -7.67
N HIS A 88 -1.14 -8.59 -8.51
CA HIS A 88 -2.43 -8.06 -8.08
C HIS A 88 -3.47 -8.39 -9.15
N GLU A 89 -4.64 -8.87 -8.74
CA GLU A 89 -5.77 -9.09 -9.65
C GLU A 89 -6.59 -7.79 -9.79
N GLY A 90 -7.21 -7.56 -10.95
CA GLY A 90 -8.18 -6.46 -11.09
C GLY A 90 -8.09 -5.70 -12.39
N ILE A 91 -6.88 -5.40 -12.88
CA ILE A 91 -6.69 -4.58 -14.09
C ILE A 91 -6.00 -5.30 -15.25
N ALA A 92 -5.54 -6.54 -15.05
CA ALA A 92 -4.84 -7.28 -16.10
C ALA A 92 -5.76 -7.68 -17.25
N PRO A 93 -5.43 -7.36 -18.51
CA PRO A 93 -6.23 -7.80 -19.66
C PRO A 93 -6.06 -9.31 -19.96
N ASP A 94 -4.81 -9.79 -19.92
CA ASP A 94 -4.43 -11.12 -20.44
C ASP A 94 -3.73 -12.03 -19.42
N ALA A 95 -3.84 -11.73 -18.13
CA ALA A 95 -3.36 -12.58 -17.04
C ALA A 95 -4.51 -13.19 -16.25
N LYS A 96 -4.35 -14.47 -15.85
CA LYS A 96 -5.38 -15.25 -15.17
C LYS A 96 -4.79 -16.08 -14.05
N ILE A 97 -5.46 -16.06 -12.90
CA ILE A 97 -5.21 -16.99 -11.80
C ILE A 97 -5.79 -18.37 -12.16
N ILE A 98 -5.01 -19.43 -11.91
CA ILE A 98 -5.52 -20.80 -11.96
C ILE A 98 -6.22 -21.07 -10.62
N GLN A 99 -7.54 -20.85 -10.58
CA GLN A 99 -8.33 -20.77 -9.34
C GLN A 99 -8.19 -22.00 -8.42
N SER A 100 -8.06 -23.20 -8.98
CA SER A 100 -7.85 -24.43 -8.20
C SER A 100 -6.52 -24.48 -7.43
N THR A 101 -5.62 -23.50 -7.65
CA THR A 101 -4.32 -23.39 -6.99
C THR A 101 -4.22 -22.20 -6.04
N ARG A 102 -5.31 -21.44 -5.87
CA ARG A 102 -5.37 -20.31 -4.93
C ARG A 102 -5.28 -20.84 -3.50
N SER A 103 -4.32 -20.33 -2.74
CA SER A 103 -4.22 -20.61 -1.31
C SER A 103 -5.35 -19.90 -0.55
N LYS A 104 -5.52 -20.24 0.72
CA LYS A 104 -6.23 -19.34 1.65
C LYS A 104 -5.45 -18.04 1.77
N ASN A 105 -6.17 -16.96 2.04
CA ASN A 105 -5.57 -15.71 2.46
C ASN A 105 -4.87 -15.90 3.80
N ASP A 106 -3.74 -15.23 4.00
CA ASP A 106 -3.15 -15.07 5.33
C ASP A 106 -3.88 -13.98 6.14
N ARG A 107 -3.35 -13.64 7.32
CA ARG A 107 -3.97 -12.66 8.23
C ARG A 107 -4.13 -11.27 7.63
N HIS A 108 -3.38 -10.96 6.57
CA HIS A 108 -3.35 -9.66 5.91
C HIS A 108 -4.07 -9.65 4.57
N GLY A 109 -4.65 -10.78 4.15
CA GLY A 109 -5.32 -10.91 2.86
C GLY A 109 -4.39 -11.31 1.71
N VAL A 110 -3.10 -11.51 1.96
CA VAL A 110 -2.15 -11.96 0.94
C VAL A 110 -2.40 -13.44 0.66
N TYR A 111 -2.28 -13.83 -0.60
CA TYR A 111 -2.46 -15.23 -1.02
C TYR A 111 -1.47 -15.59 -2.13
N ARG A 112 -1.40 -16.88 -2.46
CA ARG A 112 -0.58 -17.39 -3.56
C ARG A 112 -1.40 -18.19 -4.54
N ALA A 113 -1.04 -18.12 -5.82
CA ALA A 113 -1.64 -18.96 -6.84
C ALA A 113 -0.68 -19.21 -8.01
N LYS A 114 -0.93 -20.28 -8.78
CA LYS A 114 -0.37 -20.39 -10.14
C LYS A 114 -1.14 -19.48 -11.08
N VAL A 115 -0.44 -18.98 -12.09
CA VAL A 115 -0.99 -17.99 -13.02
C VAL A 115 -0.63 -18.34 -14.46
N ARG A 116 -1.40 -17.75 -15.38
CA ARG A 116 -1.14 -17.75 -16.81
C ARG A 116 -1.07 -16.30 -17.28
N VAL A 117 -0.04 -15.96 -18.05
CA VAL A 117 0.14 -14.64 -18.68
C VAL A 117 0.27 -14.89 -20.18
N GLU A 118 -0.54 -14.22 -21.00
CA GLU A 118 -0.52 -14.38 -22.47
C GLU A 118 -0.57 -15.85 -22.92
N GLY A 119 -1.42 -16.66 -22.28
CA GLY A 119 -1.52 -18.10 -22.60
C GLY A 119 -0.42 -18.99 -21.97
N ILE A 120 0.67 -18.43 -21.44
CA ILE A 120 1.81 -19.17 -20.90
C ILE A 120 1.66 -19.37 -19.39
N ASN A 121 1.73 -20.62 -18.93
CA ASN A 121 1.73 -20.93 -17.49
C ASN A 121 3.05 -20.49 -16.85
N LYS A 122 2.97 -19.71 -15.76
CA LYS A 122 4.12 -19.40 -14.91
C LYS A 122 4.55 -20.65 -14.15
N LYS A 123 5.86 -20.93 -14.13
CA LYS A 123 6.40 -22.12 -13.43
C LYS A 123 6.29 -22.01 -11.92
N ALA A 124 6.65 -20.84 -11.38
CA ALA A 124 6.54 -20.51 -9.97
C ALA A 124 5.14 -19.98 -9.63
N MET A 125 4.74 -20.08 -8.35
CA MET A 125 3.54 -19.37 -7.88
C MET A 125 3.81 -17.86 -7.83
N SER A 126 2.78 -17.06 -8.05
CA SER A 126 2.76 -15.67 -7.59
C SER A 126 2.24 -15.59 -6.17
N SER A 127 2.76 -14.62 -5.43
CA SER A 127 2.09 -14.05 -4.26
C SER A 127 1.34 -12.80 -4.70
N PHE A 128 0.17 -12.56 -4.11
CA PHE A 128 -0.75 -11.51 -4.51
C PHE A 128 -1.02 -10.55 -3.36
N PHE A 129 -1.04 -9.26 -3.70
CA PHE A 129 -1.59 -8.23 -2.82
C PHE A 129 -3.07 -8.53 -2.54
N PRO A 130 -3.62 -8.01 -1.43
CA PRO A 130 -5.00 -8.30 -1.06
C PRO A 130 -5.99 -7.93 -2.17
N GLU A 131 -6.93 -8.84 -2.47
CA GLU A 131 -7.88 -8.72 -3.59
C GLU A 131 -8.73 -7.44 -3.52
N GLN A 132 -9.05 -6.96 -2.32
CA GLN A 132 -9.85 -5.76 -2.13
C GLN A 132 -9.10 -4.44 -2.38
N TRP A 133 -7.78 -4.47 -2.59
CA TRP A 133 -7.01 -3.26 -2.88
C TRP A 133 -7.27 -2.78 -4.31
N THR A 134 -7.27 -1.47 -4.49
CA THR A 134 -7.18 -0.88 -5.83
C THR A 134 -5.74 -0.93 -6.33
N ALA A 135 -5.54 -0.83 -7.64
CA ALA A 135 -4.20 -0.75 -8.21
C ALA A 135 -3.40 0.44 -7.64
N GLN A 136 -4.07 1.57 -7.35
CA GLN A 136 -3.40 2.71 -6.72
C GLN A 136 -2.99 2.40 -5.28
N GLN A 137 -3.83 1.72 -4.49
CA GLN A 137 -3.46 1.30 -3.13
C GLN A 137 -2.25 0.36 -3.13
N VAL A 138 -2.11 -0.51 -4.14
CA VAL A 138 -0.91 -1.34 -4.32
C VAL A 138 0.33 -0.48 -4.58
N VAL A 139 0.22 0.54 -5.45
CA VAL A 139 1.35 1.47 -5.72
C VAL A 139 1.74 2.23 -4.45
N ASP A 140 0.77 2.76 -3.72
CA ASP A 140 1.01 3.53 -2.49
C ASP A 140 1.66 2.66 -1.40
N ALA A 141 1.19 1.42 -1.22
CA ALA A 141 1.79 0.47 -0.28
C ALA A 141 3.23 0.08 -0.65
N ILE A 142 3.51 -0.10 -1.96
CA ILE A 142 4.87 -0.37 -2.43
C ILE A 142 5.77 0.85 -2.19
N ASN A 143 5.27 2.07 -2.40
CA ASN A 143 6.03 3.29 -2.13
C ASN A 143 6.38 3.43 -0.65
N GLU A 144 5.45 3.21 0.27
CA GLU A 144 5.76 3.23 1.71
C GLU A 144 6.78 2.16 2.09
N ALA A 145 6.61 0.93 1.62
CA ALA A 145 7.58 -0.13 1.86
C ALA A 145 8.95 0.20 1.26
N TYR A 146 8.98 0.85 0.09
CA TYR A 146 10.22 1.27 -0.54
C TYR A 146 10.97 2.32 0.31
N GLU A 147 10.27 3.27 0.92
CA GLU A 147 10.89 4.26 1.81
C GLU A 147 11.50 3.63 3.07
N SER A 148 10.87 2.58 3.59
CA SER A 148 11.34 1.86 4.79
C SER A 148 12.22 0.65 4.47
N ARG A 149 12.70 0.51 3.22
CA ARG A 149 13.30 -0.74 2.76
C ARG A 149 14.68 -1.00 3.38
N GLU A 150 14.94 -2.27 3.66
CA GLU A 150 16.25 -2.77 4.07
C GLU A 150 16.84 -3.67 2.97
N HIS A 151 18.16 -3.65 2.83
CA HIS A 151 18.86 -4.54 1.89
C HIS A 151 18.89 -5.97 2.43
N VAL A 152 18.50 -6.93 1.60
CA VAL A 152 18.53 -8.35 1.97
C VAL A 152 19.74 -9.04 1.35
N SER A 153 19.86 -9.01 0.02
CA SER A 153 20.99 -9.58 -0.72
C SER A 153 20.92 -9.20 -2.19
N GLY A 154 22.06 -9.09 -2.88
CA GLY A 154 22.07 -8.75 -4.31
C GLY A 154 21.27 -7.48 -4.59
N ASN A 155 20.26 -7.56 -5.46
CA ASN A 155 19.33 -6.47 -5.73
C ASN A 155 17.98 -6.60 -5.03
N ILE A 156 17.93 -7.40 -3.95
CA ILE A 156 16.73 -7.70 -3.16
C ILE A 156 16.67 -6.77 -1.95
N TYR A 157 15.51 -6.14 -1.80
CA TYR A 157 15.18 -5.28 -0.67
C TYR A 157 13.81 -5.67 -0.14
N GLU A 158 13.58 -5.47 1.15
CA GLU A 158 12.30 -5.72 1.80
C GLU A 158 11.89 -4.50 2.61
N GLY A 159 10.64 -4.11 2.49
CA GLY A 159 10.00 -3.10 3.32
C GLY A 159 8.66 -3.62 3.85
N THR A 160 7.96 -2.81 4.63
CA THR A 160 6.68 -3.21 5.20
C THR A 160 5.64 -2.12 5.03
N PHE A 161 4.42 -2.53 4.71
CA PHE A 161 3.22 -1.69 4.75
C PHE A 161 2.12 -2.44 5.50
N ASP A 162 1.54 -1.84 6.53
CA ASP A 162 0.46 -2.43 7.34
C ASP A 162 0.73 -3.89 7.79
N GLY A 163 1.98 -4.16 8.17
CA GLY A 163 2.42 -5.49 8.60
C GLY A 163 2.61 -6.52 7.46
N ILE A 164 2.39 -6.14 6.20
CA ILE A 164 2.72 -6.94 5.01
C ILE A 164 4.15 -6.64 4.60
N THR A 165 5.03 -7.65 4.63
CA THR A 165 6.36 -7.55 4.04
C THR A 165 6.24 -7.53 2.52
N ILE A 166 6.82 -6.50 1.89
CA ILE A 166 6.87 -6.35 0.44
C ILE A 166 8.32 -6.50 0.01
N GLN A 167 8.60 -7.55 -0.75
CA GLN A 167 9.91 -7.78 -1.35
C GLN A 167 9.97 -7.07 -2.71
N MET A 168 11.09 -6.41 -2.95
CA MET A 168 11.37 -5.64 -4.17
C MET A 168 12.69 -6.10 -4.78
N TYR A 169 12.72 -6.11 -6.11
CA TYR A 169 13.97 -6.15 -6.87
C TYR A 169 14.24 -4.75 -7.40
N LEU A 170 15.43 -4.21 -7.12
CA LEU A 170 15.81 -2.87 -7.57
C LEU A 170 16.84 -2.92 -8.70
N THR A 171 16.92 -1.85 -9.49
CA THR A 171 18.05 -1.56 -10.37
C THR A 171 19.21 -0.95 -9.56
N ASP A 172 20.37 -0.83 -10.19
CA ASP A 172 21.54 -0.15 -9.59
C ASP A 172 21.29 1.34 -9.31
N ASN A 173 20.28 1.94 -9.95
CA ASN A 173 19.84 3.32 -9.73
C ASN A 173 18.59 3.38 -8.84
N ASP A 174 18.41 2.38 -7.96
CA ASP A 174 17.34 2.30 -6.96
C ASP A 174 15.90 2.29 -7.53
N LYS A 175 15.69 1.98 -8.81
CA LYS A 175 14.32 1.86 -9.37
C LYS A 175 13.77 0.45 -9.19
N ILE A 176 12.50 0.34 -8.81
CA ILE A 176 11.81 -0.94 -8.64
C ILE A 176 11.67 -1.62 -10.00
N ILE A 177 12.16 -2.85 -10.12
CA ILE A 177 11.98 -3.75 -11.26
C ILE A 177 10.71 -4.60 -11.08
N SER A 178 10.46 -5.04 -9.84
CA SER A 178 9.32 -5.87 -9.44
C SER A 178 9.10 -5.69 -7.94
N ALA A 179 7.86 -5.80 -7.49
CA ALA A 179 7.48 -5.77 -6.09
C ALA A 179 6.31 -6.73 -5.85
N PHE A 180 6.35 -7.48 -4.76
CA PHE A 180 5.30 -8.45 -4.41
C PHE A 180 5.26 -8.70 -2.89
N PRO A 181 4.09 -9.04 -2.34
CA PRO A 181 3.98 -9.32 -0.91
C PRO A 181 4.53 -10.71 -0.60
N ILE A 182 5.08 -10.86 0.60
CA ILE A 182 5.47 -12.15 1.16
C ILE A 182 4.26 -12.76 1.86
N TYR A 183 3.87 -13.95 1.41
CA TYR A 183 2.78 -14.71 2.00
C TYR A 183 3.23 -15.42 3.26
N GLU A 184 2.47 -15.26 4.34
CA GLU A 184 2.72 -15.92 5.62
C GLU A 184 1.84 -17.17 5.74
N ARG A 185 2.43 -18.29 6.17
CA ARG A 185 1.73 -19.58 6.30
C ARG A 185 1.09 -19.76 7.67
#